data_AF-A0A820WHM7-F1
#
_entry.id   AF-A0A820WHM7-F1
#
_cell.length_a   1.000
_cell.length_b   1.000
_cell.length_c   1.000
_cell.angle_alpha   90.00
_cell.angle_beta   90.00
_cell.angle_gamma   90.00
#
_symmetry.space_group_name_H-M   'P 1'
#
loop_
_entity.id
_entity.type
_entity.pdbx_description
1 polymer ?
#
loop_
_entity_poly.entity_id
_entity_poly.type
_entity_poly.pdbx_seq_one_letter_code
_entity_poly.pdbx_strand_id
1 'polypeptide(L)'
;MAASRAAETSEETRTRLDDQRSRQAAARATETPDQRRARSEDQRRQQAASRAAHWTFMEREAFRYHPANSYDNHPQLYIGRMNDVCSYCDALKWPGE
;
A
#
# COMPACT_ATOMS: atom_id res chain seq x y z
N MET A 1 26.21 2.47 14.07
CA MET A 1 24.76 2.16 14.19
C MET A 1 24.23 1.35 13.02
N ALA A 2 24.26 1.83 11.76
CA ALA A 2 23.73 1.06 10.62
C ALA A 2 24.54 -0.24 10.33
N ALA A 3 25.87 -0.16 10.32
CA ALA A 3 26.74 -1.32 10.14
C ALA A 3 26.59 -2.36 11.28
N SER A 4 26.39 -1.89 12.51
CA SER A 4 26.16 -2.74 13.68
C SER A 4 24.85 -3.54 13.57
N ARG A 5 23.80 -2.95 12.98
CA ARG A 5 22.51 -3.64 12.74
C ARG A 5 22.58 -4.68 11.62
N ALA A 6 23.42 -4.45 10.62
CA ALA A 6 23.59 -5.37 9.49
C ALA A 6 24.34 -6.64 9.88
N ALA A 7 25.11 -6.60 10.97
CA ALA A 7 25.85 -7.73 11.53
C ALA A 7 25.09 -8.47 12.65
N GLU A 8 23.89 -8.01 13.04
CA GLU A 8 23.07 -8.68 14.05
C GLU A 8 22.70 -10.09 13.59
N THR A 9 22.83 -11.06 14.48
CA THR A 9 22.23 -12.38 14.32
C THR A 9 20.69 -12.29 14.37
N SER A 10 20.02 -13.36 13.94
CA SER A 10 18.55 -13.46 14.03
C SER A 10 18.04 -13.32 15.46
N GLU A 11 18.76 -13.87 16.44
CA GLU A 11 18.43 -13.81 17.86
C GLU A 11 18.61 -12.39 18.43
N GLU A 12 19.73 -11.74 18.14
CA GLU A 12 19.97 -10.35 18.55
C GLU A 12 18.94 -9.39 17.93
N THR A 13 18.63 -9.59 16.65
CA THR A 13 17.57 -8.82 15.95
C THR A 13 16.23 -9.00 16.65
N ARG A 14 15.88 -10.24 17.01
CA ARG A 14 14.61 -10.56 17.67
C ARG A 14 14.52 -9.90 19.04
N THR A 15 15.56 -10.01 19.86
CA THR A 15 15.65 -9.39 21.19
C THR A 15 15.53 -7.87 21.08
N ARG A 16 16.27 -7.24 20.17
CA ARG A 16 16.19 -5.79 19.94
C ARG A 16 14.79 -5.34 19.52
N LEU A 17 14.13 -6.07 18.62
CA LEU A 17 12.77 -5.77 18.19
C LEU A 17 11.76 -5.94 19.33
N ASP A 18 11.95 -6.93 20.20
CA ASP A 18 11.08 -7.14 21.36
C ASP A 18 11.23 -6.01 22.38
N ASP A 19 12.46 -5.61 22.71
CA ASP A 19 12.75 -4.46 23.55
C ASP A 19 12.17 -3.17 22.96
N GLN A 20 12.24 -3.02 21.64
CA GLN A 20 11.66 -1.86 20.95
C GLN A 20 10.13 -1.87 21.07
N ARG A 21 9.47 -3.02 20.88
CA ARG A 21 8.01 -3.16 21.06
C ARG A 21 7.60 -2.83 22.49
N SER A 22 8.29 -3.39 23.48
CA SER A 22 8.00 -3.16 24.91
C SER A 22 8.12 -1.68 25.29
N ARG A 23 9.20 -1.02 24.84
CA ARG A 23 9.38 0.42 25.06
C ARG A 23 8.29 1.27 24.41
N GLN A 24 7.91 0.94 23.17
CA GLN A 24 6.83 1.65 22.48
C GLN A 24 5.48 1.43 23.15
N ALA A 25 5.19 0.21 23.64
CA ALA A 25 3.96 -0.08 24.37
C ALA A 25 3.88 0.71 25.68
N ALA A 26 4.97 0.76 26.45
CA ALA A 26 5.05 1.55 27.68
C ALA A 26 4.85 3.06 27.39
N ALA A 27 5.50 3.61 26.37
CA ALA A 27 5.33 5.00 25.97
C ALA A 27 3.87 5.32 25.60
N ARG A 28 3.21 4.42 24.85
CA ARG A 28 1.79 4.57 24.48
C ARG A 28 0.84 4.49 25.67
N ALA A 29 1.18 3.70 26.70
CA ALA A 29 0.37 3.60 27.91
C ALA A 29 0.34 4.90 28.70
N THR A 30 1.42 5.70 28.62
CA THR A 30 1.55 7.00 29.29
C THR A 30 1.13 8.20 28.42
N GLU A 31 0.69 7.98 27.18
CA GLU A 31 0.26 9.06 26.29
C GLU A 31 -0.94 9.83 26.85
N THR A 32 -0.87 11.17 26.81
CA THR A 32 -2.06 12.00 27.04
C THR A 32 -3.06 11.86 25.89
N PRO A 33 -4.35 12.20 26.10
CA PRO A 33 -5.35 12.20 25.03
C PRO A 33 -4.94 13.03 23.79
N ASP A 34 -4.28 14.16 24.00
CA ASP A 34 -3.83 15.03 22.90
C ASP A 34 -2.66 14.43 22.12
N GLN A 35 -1.70 13.81 22.81
CA GLN A 35 -0.60 13.08 22.16
C GLN A 35 -1.14 11.89 21.35
N ARG A 36 -2.09 11.15 21.92
CA ARG A 36 -2.78 10.06 21.22
C ARG A 36 -3.49 10.55 19.97
N ARG A 37 -4.18 11.69 20.04
CA ARG A 37 -4.87 12.31 18.90
C ARG A 37 -3.87 12.69 17.80
N ALA A 38 -2.81 13.43 18.16
CA ALA A 38 -1.77 13.85 17.22
C ALA A 38 -1.13 12.65 16.50
N ARG A 39 -0.76 11.60 17.24
CA ARG A 39 -0.23 10.36 16.64
C ARG A 39 -1.22 9.68 15.70
N SER A 40 -2.51 9.66 16.05
CA SER A 40 -3.55 9.04 15.22
C SER A 40 -3.79 9.83 13.92
N GLU A 41 -3.73 11.16 14.00
CA GLU A 41 -3.80 12.04 12.83
C GLU A 41 -2.60 11.87 11.91
N ASP A 42 -1.39 11.80 12.47
CA ASP A 42 -0.17 11.54 11.69
C ASP A 42 -0.23 10.17 11.00
N GLN A 43 -0.64 9.12 11.71
CA GLN A 43 -0.84 7.80 11.12
C GLN A 43 -1.86 7.82 9.98
N ARG A 44 -2.96 8.57 10.13
CA ARG A 44 -3.97 8.74 9.08
C ARG A 44 -3.38 9.46 7.86
N ARG A 45 -2.59 10.52 8.05
CA ARG A 45 -1.91 11.24 6.97
C ARG A 45 -0.92 10.35 6.24
N GLN A 46 -0.09 9.58 6.95
CA GLN A 46 0.85 8.64 6.36
C GLN A 46 0.14 7.55 5.54
N GLN A 47 -0.95 6.99 6.05
CA GLN A 47 -1.74 6.02 5.30
C GLN A 47 -2.40 6.63 4.06
N ALA A 48 -2.91 7.86 4.15
CA ALA A 48 -3.47 8.56 3.01
C ALA A 48 -2.39 8.83 1.94
N ALA A 49 -1.20 9.29 2.36
CA ALA A 49 -0.07 9.50 1.48
C ALA A 49 0.42 8.19 0.82
N SER A 50 0.49 7.09 1.57
CA SER A 50 0.87 5.78 1.01
C SER A 50 -0.13 5.28 -0.03
N ARG A 51 -1.43 5.45 0.22
CA ARG A 51 -2.48 5.12 -0.77
C ARG A 51 -2.41 6.03 -1.99
N ALA A 52 -2.09 7.32 -1.81
CA ALA A 52 -1.96 8.27 -2.91
C ALA A 52 -0.70 8.01 -3.76
N ALA A 53 0.43 7.65 -3.13
CA ALA A 53 1.68 7.32 -3.82
C ALA A 53 1.54 6.10 -4.75
N HIS A 54 0.61 5.20 -4.42
CA HIS A 54 0.22 4.09 -5.27
C HIS A 54 -0.59 4.52 -6.51
N TRP A 55 -1.00 5.77 -6.64
CA TRP A 55 -1.62 6.29 -7.86
C TRP A 55 -0.65 7.17 -8.66
N THR A 56 0.34 7.79 -8.02
CA THR A 56 1.29 8.69 -8.69
C THR A 56 2.16 7.97 -9.73
N PHE A 57 2.51 6.69 -9.52
CA PHE A 57 3.24 5.95 -10.57
C PHE A 57 2.37 5.62 -11.79
N MET A 58 1.04 5.72 -11.66
CA MET A 58 0.08 5.50 -12.74
C MET A 58 -0.30 6.81 -13.45
N GLU A 59 0.27 7.94 -13.04
CA GLU A 59 -0.02 9.24 -13.65
C GLU A 59 0.34 9.18 -15.14
N ARG A 60 -0.69 9.32 -15.99
CA ARG A 60 -0.62 9.22 -17.46
C ARG A 60 -0.28 7.84 -18.02
N GLU A 61 -0.26 6.77 -17.22
CA GLU A 61 0.00 5.43 -17.75
C GLU A 61 -1.10 4.93 -18.71
N ALA A 62 -2.33 5.47 -18.60
CA ALA A 62 -3.38 5.23 -19.60
C ALA A 62 -3.00 5.70 -21.02
N PHE A 63 -2.17 6.75 -21.15
CA PHE A 63 -1.69 7.25 -22.44
C PHE A 63 -0.47 6.49 -22.97
N ARG A 64 0.17 5.68 -22.12
CA ARG A 64 1.31 4.83 -22.45
C ARG A 64 0.85 3.39 -22.59
N TYR A 65 -0.07 3.17 -23.53
CA TYR A 65 -0.53 1.83 -23.83
C TYR A 65 0.65 0.97 -24.31
N HIS A 66 1.00 -0.03 -23.52
CA HIS A 66 2.01 -1.02 -23.85
C HIS A 66 1.33 -2.37 -24.03
N PRO A 67 1.24 -2.91 -25.26
CA PRO A 67 0.49 -4.13 -25.55
C PRO A 67 1.00 -5.39 -24.81
N ALA A 68 2.22 -5.36 -24.27
CA ALA A 68 2.78 -6.45 -23.48
C ALA A 68 2.28 -6.49 -22.02
N ASN A 69 1.64 -5.43 -21.52
CA ASN A 69 1.12 -5.36 -20.17
C ASN A 69 -0.30 -5.96 -20.10
N SER A 70 -0.53 -6.84 -19.12
CA SER A 70 -1.87 -7.34 -18.78
C SER A 70 -2.59 -6.32 -17.90
N TYR A 71 -3.32 -5.40 -18.53
CA TYR A 71 -4.12 -4.37 -17.85
C TYR A 71 -5.42 -4.93 -17.25
N ASP A 72 -5.89 -6.08 -17.74
CA ASP A 72 -7.11 -6.76 -17.29
C ASP A 72 -7.00 -7.29 -15.84
N ASN A 73 -5.78 -7.61 -15.39
CA ASN A 73 -5.50 -8.22 -14.09
C ASN A 73 -4.43 -7.45 -13.30
N HIS A 74 -4.35 -6.13 -13.46
CA HIS A 74 -3.35 -5.36 -12.73
C HIS A 74 -3.68 -5.37 -11.22
N PRO A 75 -2.73 -5.73 -10.31
CA PRO A 75 -3.00 -5.88 -8.88
C PRO A 75 -3.57 -4.63 -8.19
N GLN A 76 -3.38 -3.49 -8.83
CA GLN A 76 -3.72 -2.16 -8.33
C GLN A 76 -4.84 -1.50 -9.16
N LEU A 77 -5.22 -2.11 -10.29
CA LEU A 77 -6.31 -1.67 -11.16
C LEU A 77 -7.12 -2.90 -11.59
N TYR A 78 -8.24 -3.15 -10.90
CA TYR A 78 -9.20 -4.15 -11.34
C TYR A 78 -10.26 -3.47 -12.23
N ILE A 79 -9.95 -3.37 -13.53
CA ILE A 79 -10.90 -2.88 -14.55
C ILE A 79 -11.93 -3.97 -14.91
N GLY A 80 -11.58 -5.24 -14.67
CA GLY A 80 -12.39 -6.40 -15.05
C GLY A 80 -12.25 -6.73 -16.54
N ARG A 81 -12.54 -7.99 -16.89
CA ARG A 81 -12.47 -8.45 -18.28
C ARG A 81 -13.76 -8.11 -19.03
N MET A 82 -13.61 -7.61 -20.25
CA MET A 82 -14.70 -7.44 -21.21
C MET A 82 -14.95 -8.79 -21.90
N ASN A 83 -15.86 -9.59 -21.33
CA ASN A 83 -16.15 -10.94 -21.81
C ASN A 83 -17.51 -11.05 -22.52
N ASP A 84 -18.34 -10.02 -22.45
CA ASP A 84 -19.63 -10.01 -23.12
C ASP A 84 -19.45 -9.46 -24.53
N VAL A 85 -20.17 -9.99 -25.51
CA VAL A 85 -20.12 -9.49 -26.90
C VAL A 85 -21.33 -8.59 -27.15
N CYS A 86 -21.09 -7.41 -27.72
CA CYS A 86 -22.13 -6.47 -28.10
C CYS A 86 -22.92 -7.01 -29.30
N SER A 87 -24.24 -7.09 -29.17
CA SER A 87 -25.15 -7.62 -30.21
C SER A 87 -25.24 -6.76 -31.48
N TYR A 88 -24.75 -5.52 -31.44
CA TYR A 88 -24.88 -4.56 -32.55
C TYR A 88 -23.62 -4.39 -33.38
N CYS A 89 -22.44 -4.66 -32.79
CA CYS A 89 -21.15 -4.39 -33.44
C CYS A 89 -20.07 -5.44 -33.16
N ASP A 90 -20.41 -6.56 -32.51
CA ASP A 90 -19.52 -7.67 -32.16
C ASP A 90 -18.31 -7.30 -31.29
N ALA A 91 -18.26 -6.08 -30.75
CA ALA A 91 -17.22 -5.65 -29.83
C ALA A 91 -17.37 -6.31 -28.45
N LEU A 92 -16.26 -6.60 -27.78
CA LEU A 92 -16.29 -7.02 -26.37
C LEU A 92 -16.72 -5.84 -25.49
N LYS A 93 -17.52 -6.10 -24.46
CA LYS A 93 -18.06 -5.16 -23.47
C LYS A 93 -17.97 -5.71 -22.04
N TRP A 94 -18.15 -4.84 -21.05
CA TRP A 94 -18.19 -5.28 -19.66
C TRP A 94 -19.50 -6.00 -19.32
N PRO A 95 -19.45 -7.00 -18.42
CA PRO A 95 -20.66 -7.64 -17.93
C PRO A 95 -21.60 -6.64 -17.26
N GLY A 96 -22.85 -6.57 -17.71
CA GLY A 96 -23.88 -5.71 -17.12
C GLY A 96 -23.99 -4.30 -17.72
N GLU A 97 -23.22 -4.00 -18.76
CA GLU A 97 -23.37 -2.80 -19.61
C GLU A 97 -24.28 -3.08 -20.82
#